data_AF-A0A336M887-F1
#
_entry.id   AF-A0A336M887-F1
#
_cell.length_a   1.000
_cell.length_b   1.000
_cell.length_c   1.000
_cell.angle_alpha   90.00
_cell.angle_beta   90.00
_cell.angle_gamma   90.00
#
_symmetry.space_group_name_H-M   'P 1'
#
loop_
_entity.id
_entity.type
_entity.pdbx_description
1 polymer ?
#
loop_
_entity_poly.entity_id
_entity_poly.type
_entity_poly.pdbx_seq_one_letter_code
_entity_poly.pdbx_strand_id
1 'polypeptide(L)'
;MSLLTKFGTSLILASQRAPKILGAASTVRHLNVQEHISYSLLNEAGIPTPKFGVAQSGGEAEKIAKDLKTKNLVVKAQVLAGGRGKGHFKNGLKGGVRVVNNPKEANDIVSKMVGQLLVTKQTGAGGRICNKVMVAERKFPRREFYFAVMMERAFNGPVVIASSQGGVNIEEVAAESPDAIVYEPIDIATGLTKEQATKVTKAVGLDDHLDDTVKMLLNLYDLFVKKDALLVEINPYAEDADESRKYFYIRRF
;
A
#
# COMPACT_ATOMS: atom_id res chain seq x y z
N MET A 1 -52.24 -28.16 46.89
CA MET A 1 -51.93 -27.38 48.10
C MET A 1 -50.82 -26.41 47.72
N SER A 2 -51.15 -25.23 47.18
CA SER A 2 -51.45 -23.99 47.92
C SER A 2 -50.23 -23.51 48.74
N LEU A 3 -49.74 -22.28 48.63
CA LEU A 3 -50.51 -21.06 48.80
C LEU A 3 -49.74 -19.88 48.18
N LEU A 4 -50.48 -19.00 47.49
CA LEU A 4 -50.11 -17.61 47.26
C LEU A 4 -49.98 -16.87 48.60
N THR A 5 -49.02 -15.95 48.70
CA THR A 5 -49.27 -14.71 49.45
C THR A 5 -48.58 -13.53 48.76
N LYS A 6 -49.41 -12.65 48.21
CA LYS A 6 -49.05 -11.30 47.78
C LYS A 6 -48.92 -10.43 49.03
N PHE A 7 -47.84 -9.67 49.14
CA PHE A 7 -47.85 -8.39 49.85
C PHE A 7 -47.22 -7.35 48.95
N GLY A 8 -48.01 -6.35 48.58
CA GLY A 8 -47.55 -5.19 47.86
C GLY A 8 -46.95 -4.17 48.81
N THR A 9 -45.83 -3.59 48.41
CA THR A 9 -45.36 -2.31 48.91
C THR A 9 -44.91 -1.50 47.70
N SER A 10 -45.65 -0.43 47.44
CA SER A 10 -45.35 0.57 46.43
C SER A 10 -44.05 1.29 46.82
N LEU A 11 -42.95 1.03 46.11
CA LEU A 11 -41.82 1.96 46.03
C LEU A 11 -41.78 2.52 44.60
N ILE A 12 -42.24 3.76 44.49
CA ILE A 12 -41.92 4.64 43.37
C ILE A 12 -40.40 4.88 43.46
N LEU A 13 -39.61 4.16 42.67
CA LEU A 13 -38.24 4.58 42.37
C LEU A 13 -38.23 5.35 41.06
N ALA A 14 -37.93 6.62 41.20
CA ALA A 14 -37.71 7.56 40.13
C ALA A 14 -36.82 6.99 39.02
N SER A 15 -37.26 7.25 37.79
CA SER A 15 -36.50 7.15 36.55
C SER A 15 -35.02 7.49 36.74
N GLN A 16 -34.17 6.48 36.85
CA GLN A 16 -32.77 6.60 36.45
C GLN A 16 -32.71 6.20 34.98
N ARG A 17 -32.99 7.16 34.11
CA ARG A 17 -32.43 7.12 32.76
C ARG A 17 -30.92 7.18 32.95
N ALA A 18 -30.28 6.01 33.01
CA ALA A 18 -28.84 5.93 32.78
C ALA A 18 -28.56 6.72 31.49
N PRO A 19 -27.61 7.67 31.49
CA PRO A 19 -27.23 8.31 30.26
C PRO A 19 -26.84 7.18 29.30
N LYS A 20 -27.51 7.10 28.16
CA LYS A 20 -26.98 6.33 27.04
C LYS A 20 -25.58 6.86 26.84
N ILE A 21 -24.57 6.08 27.21
CA ILE A 21 -23.21 6.33 26.78
C ILE A 21 -23.36 6.40 25.27
N LEU A 22 -23.26 7.60 24.70
CA LEU A 22 -23.12 7.76 23.26
C LEU A 22 -21.93 6.87 22.93
N GLY A 23 -22.19 5.75 22.25
CA GLY A 23 -21.14 4.84 21.83
C GLY A 23 -20.06 5.69 21.20
N ALA A 24 -18.87 5.69 21.80
CA ALA A 24 -17.78 6.54 21.37
C ALA A 24 -17.66 6.37 19.86
N ALA A 25 -17.93 7.45 19.12
CA ALA A 25 -17.81 7.41 17.67
C ALA A 25 -16.38 7.00 17.38
N SER A 26 -16.17 5.76 16.91
CA SER A 26 -14.83 5.27 16.67
C SER A 26 -14.23 6.16 15.59
N THR A 27 -13.09 6.77 15.85
CA THR A 27 -12.38 7.56 14.85
C THR A 27 -12.11 6.67 13.63
N VAL A 28 -12.74 6.99 12.50
CA VAL A 28 -12.52 6.26 11.25
C VAL A 28 -11.49 7.01 10.42
N ARG A 29 -10.34 6.38 10.12
CA ARG A 29 -9.30 6.94 9.27
C ARG A 29 -9.54 6.50 7.82
N HIS A 30 -10.06 7.40 6.97
CA HIS A 30 -10.31 7.15 5.53
C HIS A 30 -9.23 7.70 4.60
N LEU A 31 -7.98 7.81 5.07
CA LEU A 31 -6.91 8.38 4.24
C LEU A 31 -6.23 7.30 3.40
N ASN A 32 -6.34 7.43 2.09
CA ASN A 32 -5.51 6.71 1.12
C ASN A 32 -4.63 7.72 0.38
N VAL A 33 -3.35 7.41 0.23
CA VAL A 33 -2.38 8.27 -0.46
C VAL A 33 -2.14 7.80 -1.89
N GLN A 34 -1.84 8.73 -2.79
CA GLN A 34 -1.46 8.40 -4.16
C GLN A 34 -0.10 7.69 -4.18
N GLU A 35 0.16 6.91 -5.25
CA GLU A 35 1.40 6.13 -5.39
C GLU A 35 2.65 7.01 -5.29
N HIS A 36 2.67 8.16 -5.96
CA HIS A 36 3.82 9.07 -5.90
C HIS A 36 4.08 9.63 -4.49
N ILE A 37 3.02 9.86 -3.69
CA ILE A 37 3.15 10.28 -2.29
C ILE A 37 3.77 9.14 -1.47
N SER A 38 3.31 7.91 -1.72
CA SER A 38 3.87 6.72 -1.08
C SER A 38 5.36 6.57 -1.41
N TYR A 39 5.75 6.78 -2.66
CA TYR A 39 7.16 6.74 -3.08
C TYR A 39 8.00 7.82 -2.37
N SER A 40 7.48 9.05 -2.26
CA SER A 40 8.17 10.11 -1.50
C SER A 40 8.35 9.74 -0.03
N LEU A 41 7.31 9.22 0.63
CA LEU A 41 7.37 8.80 2.04
C LEU A 41 8.35 7.64 2.26
N LEU A 42 8.40 6.68 1.33
CA LEU A 42 9.35 5.57 1.38
C LEU A 42 10.80 6.07 1.19
N ASN A 43 11.05 6.95 0.22
CA ASN A 43 12.37 7.55 0.03
C ASN A 43 12.81 8.38 1.25
N GLU A 44 11.91 9.13 1.89
CA GLU A 44 12.17 9.84 3.16
C GLU A 44 12.57 8.88 4.29
N ALA A 45 12.01 7.67 4.30
CA ALA A 45 12.35 6.60 5.25
C ALA A 45 13.60 5.81 4.83
N GLY A 46 14.28 6.19 3.74
CA GLY A 46 15.45 5.46 3.23
C GLY A 46 15.11 4.10 2.60
N ILE A 47 13.86 3.88 2.20
CA ILE A 47 13.41 2.70 1.46
C ILE A 47 13.45 3.04 -0.04
N PRO A 48 14.29 2.35 -0.84
CA PRO A 48 14.50 2.70 -2.24
C PRO A 48 13.26 2.45 -3.11
N THR A 49 12.99 3.41 -4.00
CA THR A 49 11.97 3.33 -5.04
C THR A 49 12.56 3.71 -6.41
N PRO A 50 11.96 3.28 -7.54
CA PRO A 50 12.36 3.76 -8.86
C PRO A 50 12.34 5.27 -8.93
N LYS A 51 13.32 5.88 -9.61
CA LYS A 51 13.29 7.34 -9.79
C LYS A 51 12.04 7.72 -10.58
N PHE A 52 11.44 8.84 -10.18
CA PHE A 52 10.18 9.28 -10.76
C PHE A 52 10.05 10.80 -10.72
N GLY A 53 9.11 11.31 -11.50
CA GLY A 53 8.54 12.64 -11.35
C GLY A 53 7.03 12.60 -11.58
N VAL A 54 6.35 13.68 -11.24
CA VAL A 54 4.90 13.82 -11.40
C VAL A 54 4.60 14.94 -12.38
N ALA A 55 3.82 14.65 -13.40
CA ALA A 55 3.39 15.58 -14.43
C ALA A 55 1.89 15.87 -14.33
N GLN A 56 1.52 17.11 -14.63
CA GLN A 56 0.15 17.58 -14.82
C GLN A 56 -0.14 17.94 -16.28
N SER A 57 0.81 17.71 -17.19
CA SER A 57 0.67 17.93 -18.63
C SER A 57 1.61 17.03 -19.42
N GLY A 58 1.36 16.86 -20.72
CA GLY A 58 2.27 16.13 -21.61
C GLY A 58 3.67 16.76 -21.69
N GLY A 59 3.74 18.09 -21.71
CA GLY A 59 5.02 18.81 -21.74
C GLY A 59 5.87 18.59 -20.49
N GLU A 60 5.24 18.59 -19.31
CA GLU A 60 5.93 18.22 -18.06
C GLU A 60 6.41 16.76 -18.08
N ALA A 61 5.59 15.84 -18.59
CA ALA A 61 5.97 14.43 -18.70
C ALA A 61 7.17 14.23 -19.64
N GLU A 62 7.22 14.96 -20.74
CA GLU A 62 8.38 14.94 -21.65
C GLU A 62 9.65 15.41 -20.95
N LYS A 63 9.57 16.52 -20.19
CA LYS A 63 10.71 17.04 -19.44
C LYS A 63 11.21 16.02 -18.41
N ILE A 64 10.31 15.45 -17.61
CA ILE A 64 10.65 14.44 -16.60
C ILE A 64 11.28 13.21 -17.27
N ALA A 65 10.72 12.74 -18.39
CA ALA A 65 11.26 11.62 -19.15
C ALA A 65 12.70 11.88 -19.65
N LYS A 66 13.01 13.12 -20.08
CA LYS A 66 14.38 13.52 -20.45
C LYS A 66 15.31 13.51 -19.23
N ASP A 67 14.85 14.04 -18.10
CA ASP A 67 15.64 14.16 -16.87
C ASP A 67 15.98 12.81 -16.24
N LEU A 68 15.10 11.80 -16.40
CA LEU A 68 15.33 10.43 -15.95
C LEU A 68 16.43 9.70 -16.75
N LYS A 69 16.83 10.20 -17.92
CA LYS A 69 17.96 9.70 -18.74
C LYS A 69 17.95 8.18 -18.98
N THR A 70 16.77 7.59 -19.15
CA THR A 70 16.59 6.17 -19.48
C THR A 70 15.59 5.98 -20.63
N LYS A 71 15.76 4.89 -21.38
CA LYS A 71 14.78 4.46 -22.40
C LYS A 71 13.65 3.61 -21.81
N ASN A 72 13.88 3.04 -20.63
CA ASN A 72 12.93 2.18 -19.94
C ASN A 72 12.07 3.04 -19.03
N LEU A 73 10.95 3.53 -19.54
CA LEU A 73 10.03 4.40 -18.80
C LEU A 73 8.65 3.77 -18.67
N VAL A 74 7.98 4.10 -17.57
CA VAL A 74 6.57 3.78 -17.34
C VAL A 74 5.84 5.05 -16.92
N VAL A 75 4.68 5.29 -17.51
CA VAL A 75 3.74 6.33 -17.08
C VAL A 75 2.56 5.68 -16.36
N LYS A 76 2.22 6.21 -15.19
CA LYS A 76 1.20 5.65 -14.29
C LYS A 76 0.21 6.72 -13.85
N ALA A 77 -1.04 6.57 -14.24
CA ALA A 77 -2.15 7.43 -13.82
C ALA A 77 -2.26 7.46 -12.29
N GLN A 78 -2.29 8.67 -11.72
CA GLN A 78 -2.41 8.85 -10.28
C GLN A 78 -3.89 8.96 -9.88
N VAL A 79 -4.51 7.80 -9.77
CA VAL A 79 -5.90 7.62 -9.33
C VAL A 79 -5.90 6.72 -8.11
N LEU A 80 -6.66 7.07 -7.08
CA LEU A 80 -6.84 6.26 -5.87
C LEU A 80 -7.76 5.05 -6.17
N ALA A 81 -7.29 4.13 -6.99
CA ALA A 81 -7.94 2.85 -7.29
C ALA A 81 -6.89 1.89 -7.83
N GLY A 82 -7.03 0.60 -7.50
CA GLY A 82 -6.27 -0.48 -8.09
C GLY A 82 -6.78 -0.87 -9.48
N GLY A 83 -6.03 -1.77 -10.13
CA GLY A 83 -6.38 -2.32 -11.45
C GLY A 83 -6.19 -1.32 -12.60
N ARG A 84 -5.35 -0.30 -12.42
CA ARG A 84 -5.16 0.78 -13.40
C ARG A 84 -4.59 0.25 -14.70
N GLY A 85 -3.67 -0.71 -14.65
CA GLY A 85 -3.08 -1.32 -15.86
C GLY A 85 -4.10 -1.99 -16.78
N LYS A 86 -5.13 -2.63 -16.22
CA LYS A 86 -6.25 -3.25 -16.97
C LYS A 86 -7.42 -2.30 -17.24
N GLY A 87 -7.35 -1.06 -16.74
CA GLY A 87 -8.40 -0.05 -16.92
C GLY A 87 -8.43 0.54 -18.34
N HIS A 88 -9.37 1.45 -18.56
CA HIS A 88 -9.45 2.25 -19.78
C HIS A 88 -9.96 3.66 -19.48
N PHE A 89 -9.55 4.64 -20.26
CA PHE A 89 -10.05 5.99 -20.18
C PHE A 89 -11.30 6.15 -21.07
N LYS A 90 -12.20 7.05 -20.68
CA LYS A 90 -13.43 7.32 -21.43
C LYS A 90 -13.20 7.89 -22.85
N ASN A 91 -12.03 8.47 -23.11
CA ASN A 91 -11.63 8.92 -24.45
C ASN A 91 -11.08 7.79 -25.35
N GLY A 92 -11.13 6.53 -24.90
CA GLY A 92 -10.71 5.36 -25.69
C GLY A 92 -9.27 4.88 -25.43
N LEU A 93 -8.46 5.61 -24.66
CA LEU A 93 -7.11 5.15 -24.29
C LEU A 93 -7.19 3.91 -23.38
N LYS A 94 -6.50 2.83 -23.73
CA LYS A 94 -6.46 1.59 -22.94
C LYS A 94 -5.27 1.59 -21.96
N GLY A 95 -5.55 1.27 -20.70
CA GLY A 95 -4.56 1.16 -19.63
C GLY A 95 -4.20 2.48 -18.97
N GLY A 96 -4.33 2.55 -17.65
CA GLY A 96 -3.81 3.63 -16.80
C GLY A 96 -2.32 3.49 -16.47
N VAL A 97 -1.68 2.41 -16.92
CA VAL A 97 -0.23 2.19 -16.77
C VAL A 97 0.33 1.75 -18.12
N ARG A 98 1.31 2.50 -18.63
CA ARG A 98 1.84 2.33 -19.98
C ARG A 98 3.37 2.41 -19.96
N VAL A 99 4.02 1.45 -20.61
CA VAL A 99 5.43 1.58 -20.96
C VAL A 99 5.54 2.56 -22.11
N VAL A 100 6.52 3.46 -22.04
CA VAL A 100 6.87 4.42 -23.09
C VAL A 100 8.37 4.34 -23.34
N ASN A 101 8.81 4.51 -24.59
CA ASN A 101 10.19 4.25 -25.01
C ASN A 101 11.02 5.52 -25.21
N ASN A 102 10.36 6.67 -25.23
CA ASN A 102 11.02 7.97 -25.41
C ASN A 102 10.18 9.13 -24.81
N PRO A 103 10.79 10.31 -24.59
CA PRO A 103 10.09 11.46 -24.02
C PRO A 103 8.88 11.95 -24.83
N LYS A 104 8.92 11.87 -26.16
CA LYS A 104 7.80 12.30 -27.01
C LYS A 104 6.58 11.38 -26.82
N GLU A 105 6.81 10.07 -26.75
CA GLU A 105 5.75 9.10 -26.44
C GLU A 105 5.16 9.35 -25.03
N ALA A 106 5.99 9.74 -24.05
CA ALA A 106 5.50 10.14 -22.74
C ALA A 106 4.56 11.36 -22.84
N ASN A 107 4.91 12.37 -23.63
CA ASN A 107 4.04 13.53 -23.91
C ASN A 107 2.69 13.11 -24.49
N ASP A 108 2.72 12.34 -25.59
CA ASP A 108 1.53 11.95 -26.34
C ASP A 108 0.56 11.11 -25.49
N ILE A 109 1.10 10.20 -24.67
CA ILE A 109 0.29 9.35 -23.79
C ILE A 109 -0.26 10.15 -22.60
N VAL A 110 0.58 10.95 -21.92
CA VAL A 110 0.14 11.71 -20.74
C VAL A 110 -0.89 12.78 -21.11
N SER A 111 -0.76 13.42 -22.27
CA SER A 111 -1.76 14.35 -22.81
C SER A 111 -3.14 13.72 -22.99
N LYS A 112 -3.20 12.40 -23.21
CA LYS A 112 -4.46 11.64 -23.31
C LYS A 112 -4.96 11.09 -21.97
N MET A 113 -4.15 11.17 -20.91
CA MET A 113 -4.51 10.72 -19.56
C MET A 113 -5.01 11.88 -18.69
N VAL A 114 -4.31 13.02 -18.72
CA VAL A 114 -4.61 14.16 -17.84
C VAL A 114 -5.98 14.76 -18.16
N GLY A 115 -6.77 15.00 -17.12
CA GLY A 115 -8.12 15.55 -17.23
C GLY A 115 -9.17 14.53 -17.70
N GLN A 116 -8.77 13.27 -17.92
CA GLN A 116 -9.65 12.22 -18.40
C GLN A 116 -10.08 11.27 -17.26
N LEU A 117 -11.22 10.61 -17.44
CA LEU A 117 -11.78 9.66 -16.47
C LEU A 117 -11.22 8.26 -16.74
N LEU A 118 -10.50 7.70 -15.76
CA LEU A 118 -10.01 6.31 -15.77
C LEU A 118 -11.04 5.38 -15.12
N VAL A 119 -11.50 4.40 -15.89
CA VAL A 119 -12.39 3.33 -15.46
C VAL A 119 -11.56 2.09 -15.15
N THR A 120 -11.75 1.53 -13.95
CA THR A 120 -11.18 0.25 -13.49
C THR A 120 -12.28 -0.58 -12.84
N LYS A 121 -12.01 -1.85 -12.54
CA LYS A 121 -12.95 -2.70 -11.78
C LYS A 121 -13.37 -2.05 -10.45
N GLN A 122 -12.49 -1.25 -9.83
CA GLN A 122 -12.71 -0.63 -8.52
C GLN A 122 -13.36 0.76 -8.59
N THR A 123 -13.32 1.45 -9.74
CA THR A 123 -13.96 2.78 -9.88
C THR A 123 -15.39 2.70 -10.42
N GLY A 124 -15.80 1.55 -10.96
CA GLY A 124 -17.09 1.39 -11.64
C GLY A 124 -17.19 2.23 -12.91
N ALA A 125 -18.38 2.27 -13.53
CA ALA A 125 -18.61 2.97 -14.81
C ALA A 125 -18.39 4.50 -14.73
N GLY A 126 -18.46 5.08 -13.53
CA GLY A 126 -18.19 6.50 -13.30
C GLY A 126 -16.74 6.88 -13.62
N GLY A 127 -15.80 5.98 -13.34
CA GLY A 127 -14.38 6.27 -13.41
C GLY A 127 -13.92 7.27 -12.34
N ARG A 128 -12.64 7.62 -12.36
CA ARG A 128 -12.06 8.69 -11.54
C ARG A 128 -11.18 9.58 -12.40
N ILE A 129 -11.22 10.89 -12.15
CA ILE A 129 -10.44 11.84 -12.94
C ILE A 129 -8.94 11.69 -12.66
N CYS A 130 -8.14 11.61 -13.72
CA CYS A 130 -6.69 11.55 -13.64
C CYS A 130 -6.13 12.96 -13.80
N ASN A 131 -5.83 13.65 -12.70
CA ASN A 131 -5.26 15.01 -12.74
C ASN A 131 -3.72 15.03 -12.76
N LYS A 132 -3.10 13.90 -12.45
CA LYS A 132 -1.64 13.75 -12.36
C LYS A 132 -1.21 12.40 -12.91
N VAL A 133 -0.04 12.36 -13.52
CA VAL A 133 0.59 11.13 -13.98
C VAL A 133 2.00 11.06 -13.42
N MET A 134 2.38 9.90 -12.89
CA MET A 134 3.77 9.64 -12.50
C MET A 134 4.53 9.08 -13.69
N VAL A 135 5.67 9.69 -14.03
CA VAL A 135 6.63 9.17 -14.99
C VAL A 135 7.79 8.60 -14.20
N ALA A 136 8.10 7.32 -14.37
CA ALA A 136 9.11 6.63 -13.57
C ALA A 136 10.02 5.76 -14.44
N GLU A 137 11.21 5.47 -13.92
CA GLU A 137 12.07 4.41 -14.44
C GLU A 137 11.31 3.08 -14.37
N ARG A 138 11.29 2.35 -15.49
CA ARG A 138 10.80 0.98 -15.52
C ARG A 138 11.91 0.07 -15.02
N LYS A 139 11.55 -0.80 -14.08
CA LYS A 139 12.42 -1.81 -13.49
C LYS A 139 11.99 -3.21 -13.91
N PHE A 140 12.89 -4.18 -13.80
CA PHE A 140 12.69 -5.56 -14.28
C PHE A 140 12.85 -6.52 -13.11
N PRO A 141 11.78 -6.78 -12.34
CA PRO A 141 11.86 -7.60 -11.13
C PRO A 141 12.19 -9.07 -11.45
N ARG A 142 13.13 -9.67 -10.69
CA ARG A 142 13.49 -11.10 -10.78
C ARG A 142 12.87 -11.94 -9.68
N ARG A 143 13.07 -11.54 -8.43
CA ARG A 143 12.41 -12.08 -7.24
C ARG A 143 11.52 -10.99 -6.65
N GLU A 144 10.33 -11.37 -6.21
CA GLU A 144 9.34 -10.45 -5.66
C GLU A 144 8.84 -10.98 -4.33
N PHE A 145 8.87 -10.13 -3.31
CA PHE A 145 8.47 -10.42 -1.95
C PHE A 145 7.34 -9.49 -1.52
N TYR A 146 6.54 -9.95 -0.57
CA TYR A 146 5.50 -9.17 0.08
C TYR A 146 5.97 -8.78 1.49
N PHE A 147 5.84 -7.50 1.84
CA PHE A 147 6.03 -7.02 3.20
C PHE A 147 4.96 -5.99 3.57
N ALA A 148 4.39 -6.12 4.75
CA ALA A 148 3.50 -5.12 5.31
C ALA A 148 3.72 -4.96 6.81
N VAL A 149 3.47 -3.75 7.31
CA VAL A 149 3.27 -3.48 8.74
C VAL A 149 1.85 -2.97 8.90
N MET A 150 1.06 -3.64 9.73
CA MET A 150 -0.31 -3.22 10.00
C MET A 150 -0.70 -3.40 11.47
N MET A 151 -1.68 -2.61 11.92
CA MET A 151 -2.36 -2.89 13.19
C MET A 151 -3.25 -4.10 13.01
N GLU A 152 -2.99 -5.17 13.77
CA GLU A 152 -3.83 -6.36 13.77
C GLU A 152 -4.52 -6.58 15.12
N ARG A 153 -5.84 -6.78 15.07
CA ARG A 153 -6.72 -7.01 16.21
C ARG A 153 -6.47 -8.36 16.87
N ALA A 154 -6.20 -9.43 16.12
CA ALA A 154 -5.93 -10.74 16.71
C ALA A 154 -4.69 -10.73 17.63
N PHE A 155 -3.74 -9.83 17.35
CA PHE A 155 -2.52 -9.66 18.13
C PHE A 155 -2.57 -8.44 19.08
N ASN A 156 -3.65 -7.66 19.06
CA ASN A 156 -3.82 -6.42 19.81
C ASN A 156 -2.67 -5.42 19.61
N GLY A 157 -2.09 -5.36 18.41
CA GLY A 157 -0.87 -4.59 18.17
C GLY A 157 -0.39 -4.62 16.72
N PRO A 158 0.74 -3.95 16.43
CA PRO A 158 1.37 -4.00 15.13
C PRO A 158 1.91 -5.40 14.83
N VAL A 159 1.82 -5.80 13.56
CA VAL A 159 2.35 -7.07 13.05
C VAL A 159 3.09 -6.80 11.76
N VAL A 160 4.30 -7.37 11.64
CA VAL A 160 4.97 -7.52 10.35
C VAL A 160 4.41 -8.76 9.66
N ILE A 161 3.89 -8.58 8.45
CA ILE A 161 3.40 -9.64 7.59
C ILE A 161 4.35 -9.75 6.40
N ALA A 162 4.82 -10.96 6.12
CA ALA A 162 5.79 -11.18 5.04
C ALA A 162 5.50 -12.46 4.25
N SER A 163 5.86 -12.46 2.96
CA SER A 163 5.79 -13.67 2.12
C SER A 163 6.86 -13.63 1.03
N SER A 164 7.36 -14.82 0.65
CA SER A 164 8.17 -15.01 -0.55
C SER A 164 7.34 -14.95 -1.85
N GLN A 165 6.01 -14.85 -1.75
CA GLN A 165 5.09 -14.69 -2.87
C GLN A 165 4.68 -13.21 -3.02
N GLY A 166 5.57 -12.38 -3.56
CA GLY A 166 5.27 -10.99 -3.91
C GLY A 166 4.63 -10.82 -5.28
N GLY A 167 4.07 -9.64 -5.54
CA GLY A 167 3.51 -9.27 -6.84
C GLY A 167 2.11 -9.82 -7.12
N VAL A 168 1.52 -10.52 -6.14
CA VAL A 168 0.18 -11.14 -6.19
C VAL A 168 -0.70 -10.60 -5.07
N ASN A 169 -1.98 -10.98 -5.08
CA ASN A 169 -2.96 -10.63 -4.07
C ASN A 169 -2.69 -11.45 -2.79
N ILE A 170 -2.37 -10.78 -1.68
CA ILE A 170 -1.95 -11.48 -0.46
C ILE A 170 -3.12 -12.24 0.19
N GLU A 171 -4.35 -11.77 0.03
CA GLU A 171 -5.55 -12.45 0.51
C GLU A 171 -5.80 -13.78 -0.22
N GLU A 172 -5.42 -13.87 -1.50
CA GLU A 172 -5.46 -15.13 -2.26
C GLU A 172 -4.38 -16.09 -1.74
N VAL A 173 -3.16 -15.61 -1.51
CA VAL A 173 -2.07 -16.41 -0.91
C VAL A 173 -2.48 -16.93 0.47
N ALA A 174 -3.12 -16.11 1.30
CA ALA A 174 -3.58 -16.51 2.63
C ALA A 174 -4.63 -17.63 2.58
N ALA A 175 -5.48 -17.65 1.54
CA ALA A 175 -6.51 -18.67 1.37
C ALA A 175 -5.95 -19.98 0.77
N GLU A 176 -5.02 -19.88 -0.18
CA GLU A 176 -4.50 -21.05 -0.92
C GLU A 176 -3.28 -21.68 -0.25
N SER A 177 -2.44 -20.87 0.41
CA SER A 177 -1.16 -21.28 0.99
C SER A 177 -0.84 -20.45 2.24
N PRO A 178 -1.62 -20.60 3.33
CA PRO A 178 -1.43 -19.82 4.55
C PRO A 178 -0.02 -19.94 5.13
N ASP A 179 0.62 -21.10 4.99
CA ASP A 179 1.99 -21.36 5.46
C ASP A 179 3.06 -20.54 4.69
N ALA A 180 2.70 -19.94 3.55
CA ALA A 180 3.57 -19.03 2.81
C ALA A 180 3.60 -17.61 3.43
N ILE A 181 2.81 -17.35 4.47
CA ILE A 181 2.73 -16.05 5.13
C ILE A 181 3.33 -16.14 6.54
N VAL A 182 4.30 -15.27 6.79
CA VAL A 182 4.91 -15.07 8.09
C VAL A 182 4.20 -13.92 8.79
N TYR A 183 3.75 -14.17 10.01
CA TYR A 183 3.24 -13.14 10.92
C TYR A 183 4.22 -13.00 12.09
N GLU A 184 4.78 -11.81 12.28
CA GLU A 184 5.65 -11.48 13.40
C GLU A 184 5.01 -10.34 14.22
N PRO A 185 4.35 -10.68 15.34
CA PRO A 185 3.76 -9.68 16.24
C PRO A 185 4.84 -8.81 16.88
N ILE A 186 4.55 -7.52 17.04
CA ILE A 186 5.47 -6.54 17.59
C ILE A 186 4.87 -5.94 18.86
N ASP A 187 5.64 -5.95 19.94
CA ASP A 187 5.32 -5.17 21.13
C ASP A 187 5.46 -3.68 20.81
N ILE A 188 4.37 -2.91 20.91
CA ILE A 188 4.36 -1.51 20.49
C ILE A 188 5.25 -0.61 21.35
N ALA A 189 5.52 -1.00 22.60
CA ALA A 189 6.37 -0.22 23.50
C ALA A 189 7.86 -0.40 23.17
N THR A 190 8.25 -1.60 22.75
CA THR A 190 9.62 -1.95 22.39
C THR A 190 9.93 -1.61 20.92
N GLY A 191 8.95 -1.81 20.03
CA GLY A 191 9.11 -1.70 18.59
C GLY A 191 9.72 -2.93 17.93
N LEU A 192 9.85 -2.90 16.61
CA LEU A 192 10.44 -4.00 15.84
C LEU A 192 11.94 -4.14 16.17
N THR A 193 12.35 -5.30 16.68
CA THR A 193 13.78 -5.52 16.98
C THR A 193 14.55 -6.05 15.77
N LYS A 194 15.88 -5.91 15.83
CA LYS A 194 16.77 -6.48 14.80
C LYS A 194 16.67 -8.01 14.75
N GLU A 195 16.49 -8.69 15.88
CA GLU A 195 16.32 -10.16 15.88
C GLU A 195 15.03 -10.56 15.18
N GLN A 196 13.92 -9.87 15.45
CA GLN A 196 12.64 -10.11 14.79
C GLN A 196 12.73 -9.86 13.28
N ALA A 197 13.29 -8.72 12.86
CA ALA A 197 13.49 -8.42 11.45
C ALA A 197 14.38 -9.45 10.74
N THR A 198 15.43 -9.94 11.44
CA THR A 198 16.33 -10.99 10.95
C THR A 198 15.58 -12.32 10.77
N LYS A 199 14.76 -12.70 11.75
CA LYS A 199 13.91 -13.90 11.70
C LYS A 199 12.96 -13.85 10.51
N VAL A 200 12.24 -12.73 10.33
CA VAL A 200 11.33 -12.53 9.20
C VAL A 200 12.06 -12.63 7.85
N THR A 201 13.22 -11.98 7.74
CA THR A 201 14.01 -11.96 6.50
C THR A 201 14.47 -13.36 6.08
N LYS A 202 14.95 -14.16 7.05
CA LYS A 202 15.33 -15.55 6.80
C LYS A 202 14.13 -16.43 6.47
N ALA A 203 12.99 -16.21 7.13
CA ALA A 203 11.78 -16.99 6.89
C ALA A 203 11.24 -16.83 5.45
N VAL A 204 11.45 -15.66 4.82
CA VAL A 204 11.09 -15.45 3.41
C VAL A 204 12.21 -15.83 2.42
N GLY A 205 13.37 -16.30 2.89
CA GLY A 205 14.48 -16.75 2.05
C GLY A 205 15.33 -15.63 1.45
N LEU A 206 15.52 -14.52 2.19
CA LEU A 206 16.36 -13.37 1.80
C LEU A 206 17.71 -13.34 2.55
N ASP A 207 18.27 -14.49 2.90
CA ASP A 207 19.56 -14.62 3.57
C ASP A 207 20.72 -13.95 2.81
N ASP A 208 20.66 -13.96 1.48
CA ASP A 208 21.65 -13.34 0.60
C ASP A 208 21.61 -11.80 0.62
N HIS A 209 20.54 -11.22 1.19
CA HIS A 209 20.31 -9.79 1.36
C HIS A 209 19.86 -9.43 2.78
N LEU A 210 20.39 -10.15 3.77
CA LEU A 210 19.93 -10.09 5.15
C LEU A 210 19.98 -8.67 5.72
N ASP A 211 21.16 -8.02 5.70
CA ASP A 211 21.35 -6.71 6.32
C ASP A 211 20.50 -5.61 5.68
N ASP A 212 20.38 -5.62 4.34
CA ASP A 212 19.59 -4.64 3.59
C ASP A 212 18.09 -4.81 3.86
N THR A 213 17.60 -6.04 3.91
CA THR A 213 16.19 -6.34 4.17
C THR A 213 15.82 -6.06 5.62
N VAL A 214 16.70 -6.40 6.57
CA VAL A 214 16.54 -6.06 7.99
C VAL A 214 16.45 -4.55 8.17
N LYS A 215 17.35 -3.78 7.54
CA LYS A 215 17.31 -2.32 7.57
C LYS A 215 16.02 -1.78 6.95
N MET A 216 15.58 -2.34 5.83
CA MET A 216 14.32 -1.95 5.19
C MET A 216 13.11 -2.17 6.11
N LEU A 217 13.03 -3.33 6.78
CA LEU A 217 11.93 -3.65 7.71
C LEU A 217 11.90 -2.72 8.92
N LEU A 218 13.07 -2.40 9.50
CA LEU A 218 13.18 -1.42 10.58
C LEU A 218 12.69 -0.04 10.13
N ASN A 219 13.15 0.43 8.98
CA ASN A 219 12.70 1.69 8.38
C ASN A 219 11.20 1.69 8.07
N LEU A 220 10.64 0.55 7.65
CA LEU A 220 9.23 0.40 7.33
C LEU A 220 8.36 0.52 8.59
N TYR A 221 8.79 -0.12 9.68
CA TYR A 221 8.15 0.00 10.99
C TYR A 221 8.24 1.43 11.53
N ASP A 222 9.41 2.06 11.45
CA ASP A 222 9.60 3.44 11.88
C ASP A 222 8.70 4.40 11.09
N LEU A 223 8.57 4.21 9.77
CA LEU A 223 7.65 4.97 8.93
C LEU A 223 6.19 4.77 9.37
N PHE A 224 5.79 3.52 9.63
CA PHE A 224 4.45 3.15 10.09
C PHE A 224 4.10 3.90 11.39
N VAL A 225 4.99 3.86 12.39
CA VAL A 225 4.79 4.55 13.68
C VAL A 225 4.80 6.07 13.48
N LYS A 226 5.80 6.61 12.79
CA LYS A 226 6.01 8.06 12.61
C LYS A 226 4.85 8.74 11.88
N LYS A 227 4.21 8.05 10.93
CA LYS A 227 3.08 8.58 10.16
C LYS A 227 1.73 8.15 10.73
N ASP A 228 1.72 7.47 11.88
CA ASP A 228 0.52 6.99 12.55
C ASP A 228 -0.38 6.20 11.55
N ALA A 229 0.26 5.32 10.77
CA ALA A 229 -0.37 4.57 9.71
C ALA A 229 -1.17 3.39 10.27
N LEU A 230 -2.22 2.97 9.56
CA LEU A 230 -2.92 1.71 9.86
C LEU A 230 -2.33 0.52 9.09
N LEU A 231 -1.75 0.81 7.93
CA LEU A 231 -1.11 -0.15 7.03
C LEU A 231 -0.02 0.59 6.25
N VAL A 232 1.16 -0.01 6.19
CA VAL A 232 2.16 0.29 5.15
C VAL A 232 2.49 -1.02 4.45
N GLU A 233 2.22 -1.08 3.15
CA GLU A 233 2.38 -2.28 2.34
C GLU A 233 3.38 -2.03 1.20
N ILE A 234 4.34 -2.93 1.07
CA ILE A 234 5.31 -3.02 -0.01
C ILE A 234 5.02 -4.31 -0.78
N ASN A 235 4.31 -4.17 -1.90
CA ASN A 235 4.00 -5.26 -2.81
C ASN A 235 4.21 -4.87 -4.30
N PRO A 236 5.27 -5.39 -4.95
CA PRO A 236 6.40 -6.15 -4.42
C PRO A 236 7.57 -5.31 -3.84
N TYR A 237 8.32 -5.91 -2.92
CA TYR A 237 9.75 -5.64 -2.71
C TYR A 237 10.54 -6.53 -3.67
N ALA A 238 11.27 -5.94 -4.61
CA ALA A 238 11.76 -6.69 -5.77
C ALA A 238 13.26 -6.51 -6.04
N GLU A 239 13.90 -7.59 -6.47
CA GLU A 239 15.29 -7.59 -6.96
C GLU A 239 15.36 -7.13 -8.42
N ASP A 240 16.26 -6.18 -8.74
CA ASP A 240 16.42 -5.70 -10.12
C ASP A 240 17.22 -6.69 -10.97
N ALA A 241 16.77 -6.92 -12.20
CA ALA A 241 17.56 -7.67 -13.17
C ALA A 241 18.76 -6.89 -13.70
N ASP A 242 18.66 -5.56 -13.77
CA ASP A 242 19.64 -4.68 -14.42
C ASP A 242 20.72 -4.17 -13.45
N GLU A 243 20.35 -3.92 -12.20
CA GLU A 243 21.26 -3.55 -11.11
C GLU A 243 21.33 -4.72 -10.12
N SER A 244 22.15 -5.72 -10.43
CA SER A 244 22.29 -6.90 -9.58
C SER A 244 22.57 -6.47 -8.13
N ARG A 245 21.81 -7.05 -7.20
CA ARG A 245 21.89 -6.85 -5.74
C ARG A 245 21.20 -5.62 -5.14
N LYS A 246 20.36 -4.89 -5.89
CA LYS A 246 19.49 -3.87 -5.28
C LYS A 246 18.04 -4.28 -5.26
N TYR A 247 17.44 -4.15 -4.08
CA TYR A 247 16.00 -4.29 -3.90
C TYR A 247 15.32 -2.94 -3.81
N PHE A 248 14.08 -2.87 -4.26
CA PHE A 248 13.29 -1.64 -4.28
C PHE A 248 11.80 -1.96 -4.25
N TYR A 249 11.02 -1.02 -3.77
CA TYR A 249 9.57 -1.09 -3.90
C TYR A 249 9.15 -0.75 -5.33
N ILE A 250 8.33 -1.61 -5.93
CA ILE A 250 7.62 -1.31 -7.17
C ILE A 250 6.14 -1.51 -6.89
N ARG A 251 5.27 -0.57 -7.23
CA ARG A 251 3.85 -0.89 -7.35
C ARG A 251 3.54 -1.47 -8.73
N ARG A 252 3.10 -2.73 -8.80
CA ARG A 252 2.55 -3.32 -10.03
C ARG A 252 1.14 -2.77 -10.28
N PHE A 253 1.00 -2.09 -11.43
CA PHE A 253 -0.26 -1.69 -12.11
C PHE A 253 -1.39 -1.06 -11.26
#